data_AF-A0A7K9ME02-F1
#
_entry.id   AF-A0A7K9ME02-F1
#
_cell.length_a   1.000
_cell.length_b   1.000
_cell.length_c   1.000
_cell.angle_alpha   90.00
_cell.angle_beta   90.00
_cell.angle_gamma   90.00
#
_symmetry.space_group_name_H-M   'P 1'
#
loop_
_entity.id
_entity.type
_entity.pdbx_description
1 polymer ?
#
loop_
_entity_poly.entity_id
_entity_poly.type
_entity_poly.pdbx_seq_one_letter_code
_entity_poly.pdbx_strand_id
1 'polypeptide(L)'
;ANFSEQVVESFPSDISTGIYYGWACVGNGDVHKMVLSIGWNPFYKNIKKSVETHIIHTFKEDFYGEILSIVIIGYIRPEKNFDSL
;
A
#
# COMPACT_ATOMS: atom_id res chain seq x y z
N ALA A 1 0.33 0.08 6.91
CA ALA A 1 -0.66 -1.01 6.87
C ALA A 1 -0.34 -1.94 5.71
N ASN A 2 -0.35 -3.25 5.94
CA ASN A 2 -0.07 -4.27 4.94
C ASN A 2 -1.38 -4.92 4.48
N PHE A 3 -1.49 -5.21 3.19
CA PHE A 3 -2.57 -6.04 2.68
C PHE A 3 -2.21 -7.53 2.72
N SER A 4 -3.24 -8.38 2.80
CA SER A 4 -3.06 -9.83 2.66
C SER A 4 -2.62 -10.18 1.23
N GLU A 5 -1.91 -11.29 1.06
CA GLU A 5 -1.45 -11.74 -0.25
C GLU A 5 -2.61 -11.90 -1.26
N GLN A 6 -3.77 -12.36 -0.78
CA GLN A 6 -4.98 -12.53 -1.61
C GLN A 6 -5.44 -11.21 -2.24
N VAL A 7 -5.37 -10.11 -1.48
CA VAL A 7 -5.73 -8.78 -2.01
C VAL A 7 -4.70 -8.36 -3.05
N VAL A 8 -3.40 -8.56 -2.79
CA VAL A 8 -2.35 -8.17 -3.74
C VAL A 8 -2.42 -8.97 -5.04
N GLU A 9 -2.76 -10.27 -4.98
CA GLU A 9 -2.95 -11.12 -6.16
C GLU A 9 -4.18 -10.72 -7.00
N SER A 10 -5.15 -10.00 -6.40
CA SER A 10 -6.32 -9.48 -7.13
C SER A 10 -6.03 -8.20 -7.92
N PHE A 11 -4.85 -7.59 -7.74
CA PHE A 11 -4.49 -6.37 -8.46
C PHE A 11 -4.32 -6.66 -9.96
N PRO A 12 -4.65 -5.68 -10.83
CA PRO A 12 -4.38 -5.78 -12.26
C PRO A 12 -2.92 -6.13 -12.54
N SER A 13 -2.68 -7.05 -13.47
CA SER A 13 -1.32 -7.53 -13.79
C SER A 13 -0.41 -6.44 -14.36
N ASP A 14 -1.00 -5.42 -14.98
CA ASP A 14 -0.35 -4.25 -15.56
C ASP A 14 0.01 -3.16 -14.54
N ILE A 15 -0.41 -3.28 -13.28
CA ILE A 15 0.03 -2.34 -12.24
C ILE A 15 1.55 -2.50 -12.02
N SER A 16 2.30 -1.44 -12.30
CA SER A 16 3.76 -1.45 -12.14
C SER A 16 4.14 -1.38 -10.66
N THR A 17 5.38 -1.76 -10.34
CA THR A 17 5.92 -1.45 -9.02
C THR A 17 6.28 0.03 -8.91
N GLY A 18 6.26 0.56 -7.70
CA GLY A 18 6.56 1.95 -7.41
C GLY A 18 5.64 2.56 -6.36
N ILE A 19 5.65 3.89 -6.32
CA ILE A 19 4.95 4.69 -5.32
C ILE A 19 3.73 5.33 -5.96
N TYR A 20 2.59 5.17 -5.30
CA TYR A 20 1.29 5.70 -5.70
C TYR A 20 0.69 6.58 -4.59
N TYR A 21 -0.34 7.33 -4.94
CA TYR A 21 -1.12 8.11 -3.98
C TYR A 21 -2.62 7.98 -4.21
N GLY A 22 -3.39 8.29 -3.17
CA GLY A 22 -4.82 8.32 -3.24
C GLY A 22 -5.49 8.56 -1.90
N TRP A 23 -6.61 7.89 -1.69
CA TRP A 23 -7.43 7.98 -0.49
C TRP A 23 -7.50 6.64 0.24
N ALA A 24 -7.62 6.68 1.56
CA ALA A 24 -7.83 5.53 2.42
C ALA A 24 -8.93 5.81 3.45
N CYS A 25 -9.64 4.76 3.85
CA CYS A 25 -10.57 4.74 4.97
C CYS A 25 -10.34 3.44 5.78
N VAL A 26 -10.37 3.55 7.10
CA VAL A 26 -10.28 2.40 8.02
C VAL A 26 -11.65 2.17 8.63
N GLY A 27 -12.22 0.98 8.42
CA GLY A 27 -13.56 0.62 8.89
C GLY A 27 -14.62 1.57 8.32
N ASN A 28 -15.41 2.18 9.21
CA ASN A 28 -16.40 3.22 8.89
C ASN A 28 -15.92 4.64 9.26
N GLY A 29 -14.60 4.85 9.33
CA GLY A 29 -13.99 6.11 9.70
C GLY A 29 -14.00 7.16 8.59
N ASP A 30 -13.26 8.25 8.83
CA ASP A 30 -13.09 9.33 7.86
C ASP A 30 -12.14 8.93 6.71
N VAL A 31 -12.30 9.59 5.58
CA VAL A 31 -11.43 9.44 4.42
C VAL A 31 -10.20 10.33 4.55
N HIS A 32 -9.02 9.74 4.38
CA HIS A 32 -7.74 10.41 4.52
C HIS A 32 -6.85 10.19 3.30
N LYS A 33 -5.91 11.12 3.07
CA LYS A 33 -4.89 10.96 2.03
C LYS A 33 -3.98 9.80 2.40
N MET A 34 -3.49 9.07 1.41
CA MET A 34 -2.51 8.01 1.61
C MET A 34 -1.47 7.98 0.50
N VAL A 35 -0.33 7.35 0.81
CA VAL A 35 0.64 6.86 -0.18
C VAL A 35 0.71 5.35 -0.09
N LEU A 36 0.99 4.73 -1.22
CA LEU A 36 1.04 3.28 -1.39
C LEU A 36 2.36 2.89 -2.04
N SER A 37 3.09 1.95 -1.44
CA SER A 37 4.27 1.32 -2.03
C SER A 37 3.87 -0.05 -2.56
N ILE A 38 4.08 -0.29 -3.85
CA ILE A 38 3.92 -1.59 -4.49
C ILE A 38 5.30 -2.07 -4.91
N GLY A 39 5.76 -3.18 -4.34
CA GLY A 39 7.11 -3.70 -4.60
C GLY A 39 7.14 -5.21 -4.72
N TRP A 40 8.32 -5.79 -4.90
CA TRP A 40 8.52 -7.24 -4.90
C TRP A 40 8.93 -7.73 -3.52
N ASN A 41 8.36 -8.85 -3.08
CA ASN A 41 8.71 -9.44 -1.79
C ASN A 41 9.96 -10.36 -1.91
N PRO A 42 11.10 -10.01 -1.27
CA PRO A 42 12.34 -10.80 -1.36
C PRO A 42 12.21 -12.20 -0.76
N PHE A 43 11.38 -12.36 0.27
CA PHE A 43 11.18 -13.64 0.96
C PHE A 43 10.48 -14.69 0.07
N TYR A 44 9.73 -14.23 -0.94
CA TYR A 44 9.06 -15.08 -1.93
C TYR A 44 9.79 -15.10 -3.28
N LYS A 45 11.12 -14.95 -3.27
CA LYS A 45 11.97 -14.96 -4.48
C LYS A 45 11.51 -13.93 -5.52
N ASN A 46 10.92 -12.81 -5.08
CA ASN A 46 10.36 -11.76 -5.95
C ASN A 46 9.29 -12.27 -6.94
N ILE A 47 8.55 -13.33 -6.59
CA ILE A 47 7.45 -13.83 -7.42
C ILE A 47 6.13 -13.12 -7.07
N LYS A 48 6.01 -12.65 -5.82
CA LYS A 48 4.81 -11.98 -5.31
C LYS A 48 5.09 -10.51 -5.05
N LYS A 49 4.14 -9.66 -5.45
CA LYS A 49 4.15 -8.25 -5.07
C LYS A 49 3.79 -8.10 -3.59
N SER A 50 4.29 -7.07 -2.94
CA SER A 50 3.85 -6.56 -1.64
C SER A 50 3.19 -5.20 -1.83
N VAL A 51 2.22 -4.88 -0.97
CA VAL A 51 1.52 -3.60 -0.99
C VAL A 51 1.45 -3.04 0.42
N GLU A 52 2.09 -1.88 0.59
CA GLU A 52 2.18 -1.18 1.87
C GLU A 52 1.54 0.20 1.77
N THR A 53 0.57 0.48 2.62
CA THR A 53 -0.13 1.78 2.68
C THR A 53 0.33 2.58 3.89
N HIS A 54 0.67 3.84 3.67
CA HIS A 54 0.83 4.83 4.72
C HIS A 54 -0.26 5.90 4.60
N ILE A 55 -1.12 5.97 5.61
CA ILE A 55 -2.22 6.94 5.67
C ILE A 55 -1.67 8.22 6.33
N ILE A 56 -1.90 9.37 5.71
CA ILE A 56 -1.47 10.69 6.20
C ILE A 56 -2.49 11.16 7.24
N HIS A 57 -2.54 10.44 8.36
CA HIS A 57 -3.39 10.71 9.51
C HIS A 57 -2.78 10.09 10.77
N THR A 58 -2.86 10.80 11.89
CA THR A 58 -2.39 10.30 13.19
C THR A 58 -3.52 9.55 13.89
N PHE A 59 -3.44 8.23 13.89
CA PHE A 59 -4.34 7.38 14.67
C PHE A 59 -3.91 7.34 16.14
N LYS A 60 -4.88 7.21 17.05
CA LYS A 60 -4.61 7.10 18.50
C LYS A 60 -4.15 5.70 18.91
N GLU A 61 -4.54 4.70 18.12
CA GLU A 61 -4.29 3.29 18.37
C GLU A 61 -4.09 2.56 17.03
N ASP A 62 -3.51 1.37 17.11
CA ASP A 62 -3.38 0.49 15.95
C ASP A 62 -4.74 -0.06 15.53
N PHE A 63 -4.89 -0.36 14.24
CA PHE A 63 -6.13 -0.83 13.63
C PHE A 63 -5.97 -2.23 12.99
N TYR A 64 -5.20 -3.10 13.62
CA TYR A 64 -5.05 -4.48 13.14
C TYR A 64 -6.39 -5.22 13.15
N GLY A 65 -6.71 -5.91 12.06
CA GLY A 65 -7.98 -6.62 11.89
C GLY A 65 -9.11 -5.77 11.29
N GLU A 66 -8.94 -4.44 11.25
CA GLU A 66 -9.90 -3.55 10.58
C GLU A 66 -9.81 -3.64 9.05
N ILE A 67 -10.91 -3.32 8.39
CA ILE A 67 -10.97 -3.26 6.93
C ILE A 67 -10.36 -1.93 6.47
N LEU A 68 -9.25 -2.01 5.76
CA LEU A 68 -8.66 -0.87 5.05
C LEU A 68 -9.20 -0.79 3.63
N SER A 69 -9.99 0.24 3.34
CA SER A 69 -10.46 0.55 1.98
C SER A 69 -9.57 1.62 1.36
N ILE A 70 -9.15 1.43 0.10
CA ILE A 70 -8.30 2.38 -0.62
C ILE A 70 -8.82 2.70 -2.02
N VAL A 71 -8.51 3.90 -2.49
CA VAL A 71 -8.68 4.33 -3.88
C VAL A 71 -7.37 4.90 -4.37
N ILE A 72 -6.75 4.25 -5.36
CA ILE A 72 -5.50 4.71 -5.99
C ILE A 72 -5.88 5.71 -7.10
N ILE A 73 -5.29 6.90 -7.08
CA ILE A 73 -5.61 7.97 -8.04
C ILE A 73 -4.47 8.22 -9.02
N GLY A 74 -3.22 7.98 -8.61
CA GLY A 74 -2.09 8.24 -9.49
C GLY A 74 -0.79 7.61 -9.03
N TYR A 75 0.14 7.58 -9.97
CA TYR A 75 1.51 7.11 -9.81
C TYR A 75 2.45 8.30 -9.58
N ILE A 76 3.38 8.18 -8.63
CA ILE A 76 4.37 9.20 -8.32
C ILE A 76 5.69 8.90 -9.02
N ARG A 77 6.25 7.70 -8.77
CA ARG A 77 7.61 7.35 -9.21
C ARG A 77 7.88 5.85 -9.09
N PRO A 78 8.91 5.32 -9.78
CA PRO A 78 9.35 3.94 -9.58
C PRO A 78 10.01 3.75 -8.21
N GLU A 79 10.19 2.49 -7.83
CA GLU A 79 11.02 2.08 -6.71
C GLU A 79 12.46 2.60 -6.89
N LYS A 80 13.13 2.90 -5.78
CA LYS A 80 14.51 3.36 -5.77
C LYS A 80 15.26 2.68 -4.63
N ASN A 81 16.52 2.35 -4.88
CA ASN A 81 17.46 1.98 -3.83
C ASN A 81 17.93 3.25 -3.13
N PHE A 82 18.13 3.17 -1.83
CA PHE A 82 18.64 4.26 -1.00
C PHE A 82 19.87 3.77 -0.26
N ASP A 83 20.92 4.59 -0.22
CA ASP A 83 22.20 4.26 0.40
C ASP A 83 22.21 4.52 1.92
N SER A 84 21.13 5.11 2.43
CA SER A 84 20.93 5.40 3.86
C SER A 84 19.45 5.38 4.22
N LEU A 85 19.17 5.36 5.52
CA LEU A 85 17.87 5.77 6.07
C LEU A 85 17.68 7.29 5.89
#